data_AF-A0A7C5TWH4-F1
#
_entry.id   AF-A0A7C5TWH4-F1
#
_cell.length_a   1.000
_cell.length_b   1.000
_cell.length_c   1.000
_cell.angle_alpha   90.00
_cell.angle_beta   90.00
_cell.angle_gamma   90.00
#
_symmetry.space_group_name_H-M   'P 1'
#
loop_
_entity.id
_entity.type
_entity.pdbx_description
1 polymer ?
#
loop_
_entity_poly.entity_id
_entity_poly.type
_entity_poly.pdbx_seq_one_letter_code
_entity_poly.pdbx_strand_id
1 'polypeptide(L)'
;MRALQALVIVGVLSGLATVAAGVGALRPVVGIVLPYAAVVLFLVGMVRRVVGWARSPVPFKITTVCGQQKSLPFLPHQKLESPFTGWQVVRRMALEVLLFRSLFRNTRTELTSRKKLAYEPSKLLWAGALAFHWSFLIILLRHLRL
;
A
#
# COMPACT_ATOMS: atom_id res chain seq x y z
N MET A 1 10.67 -18.64 13.91
CA MET A 1 10.92 -18.05 15.25
C MET A 1 10.41 -16.61 15.39
N ARG A 2 10.71 -15.67 14.47
CA ARG A 2 10.24 -14.27 14.55
C ARG A 2 8.71 -14.09 14.55
N ALA A 3 7.98 -14.92 13.80
CA ALA A 3 6.52 -14.85 13.73
C ALA A 3 5.85 -15.27 15.06
N LEU A 4 6.34 -16.34 15.70
CA LEU A 4 5.83 -16.78 17.00
C LEU A 4 6.10 -15.72 18.08
N GLN A 5 7.31 -15.14 18.08
CA GLN A 5 7.65 -14.03 18.99
C GLN A 5 6.73 -12.83 18.78
N ALA A 6 6.47 -12.43 17.54
CA ALA A 6 5.54 -11.34 17.24
C ALA A 6 4.11 -11.65 17.74
N LEU A 7 3.63 -12.88 17.53
CA LEU A 7 2.31 -13.30 18.00
C LEU A 7 2.20 -13.25 19.53
N VAL A 8 3.24 -13.73 20.24
CA VAL A 8 3.31 -13.69 21.71
C VAL A 8 3.29 -12.25 22.20
N ILE A 9 4.09 -11.35 21.60
CA ILE A 9 4.13 -9.93 21.97
C ILE A 9 2.77 -9.28 21.78
N VAL A 10 2.12 -9.50 20.63
CA VAL A 10 0.78 -8.95 20.36
C VAL A 10 -0.25 -9.49 21.36
N GLY A 11 -0.21 -10.79 21.65
CA GLY A 11 -1.09 -11.40 22.65
C GLY A 11 -0.92 -10.79 24.04
N VAL A 12 0.34 -10.63 24.49
CA VAL A 12 0.66 -10.03 25.80
C VAL A 12 0.19 -8.57 25.86
N LEU A 13 0.49 -7.75 24.85
CA LEU A 13 0.08 -6.34 24.82
C LEU A 13 -1.45 -6.20 24.81
N SER A 14 -2.13 -7.05 24.05
CA SER A 14 -3.60 -7.06 23.99
C SER A 14 -4.22 -7.48 25.34
N GLY A 15 -3.66 -8.51 25.97
CA GLY A 15 -4.08 -8.95 27.31
C GLY A 15 -3.87 -7.86 28.36
N LEU A 16 -2.70 -7.21 28.37
CA LEU A 16 -2.39 -6.11 29.28
C LEU A 16 -3.36 -4.93 29.11
N ALA A 17 -3.65 -4.53 27.87
CA ALA A 17 -4.62 -3.47 27.59
C ALA A 17 -6.03 -3.84 28.11
N THR A 18 -6.42 -5.10 27.96
CA THR A 18 -7.74 -5.62 28.40
C THR A 18 -7.86 -5.60 29.92
N VAL A 19 -6.82 -6.08 30.63
CA VAL A 19 -6.78 -6.05 32.10
C VAL A 19 -6.75 -4.62 32.62
N ALA A 20 -5.94 -3.74 32.02
CA ALA A 20 -5.84 -2.34 32.40
C ALA A 20 -7.16 -1.59 32.21
N ALA A 21 -7.94 -1.91 31.16
CA ALA A 21 -9.30 -1.40 31.00
C ALA A 21 -10.29 -1.94 32.06
N GLY A 22 -10.01 -3.09 32.68
CA GLY A 22 -10.78 -3.62 33.80
C GLY A 22 -10.61 -2.83 35.10
N VAL A 23 -9.44 -2.22 35.31
CA VAL A 23 -9.08 -1.50 36.54
C VAL A 23 -9.63 -0.08 36.53
N GLY A 24 -10.49 0.26 37.50
CA GLY A 24 -11.21 1.54 37.56
C GLY A 24 -10.33 2.79 37.41
N ALA A 25 -9.16 2.82 38.05
CA ALA A 25 -8.22 3.94 37.97
C ALA A 25 -7.51 4.08 36.60
N LEU A 26 -7.34 2.98 35.86
CA LEU A 26 -6.63 2.97 34.58
C LEU A 26 -7.57 3.10 33.37
N ARG A 27 -8.88 2.89 33.56
CA ARG A 27 -9.92 3.07 32.53
C ARG A 27 -9.82 4.38 31.74
N PRO A 28 -9.73 5.57 32.36
CA PRO A 28 -9.64 6.82 31.59
C PRO A 28 -8.32 6.92 30.82
N VAL A 29 -7.23 6.36 31.36
CA VAL A 29 -5.93 6.37 30.68
C VAL A 29 -5.98 5.50 29.42
N VAL A 30 -6.51 4.28 29.51
CA VAL A 30 -6.56 3.33 28.39
C VAL A 30 -7.67 3.65 27.39
N GLY A 31 -8.84 4.08 27.86
CA GLY A 31 -10.01 4.32 27.02
C GLY A 31 -10.08 5.71 26.39
N ILE A 32 -9.34 6.69 26.91
CA ILE A 32 -9.40 8.08 26.45
C ILE A 32 -8.00 8.56 26.08
N VAL A 33 -7.09 8.66 27.05
CA VAL A 33 -5.79 9.30 26.86
C VAL A 33 -4.96 8.58 25.79
N LEU A 34 -4.85 7.25 25.89
CA LEU A 34 -4.04 6.45 24.99
C LEU A 34 -4.53 6.51 23.52
N PRO A 35 -5.82 6.34 23.20
CA PRO A 35 -6.33 6.52 21.83
C PRO A 35 -6.07 7.91 21.26
N TYR A 36 -6.36 8.97 22.01
CA TYR A 36 -6.13 10.34 21.52
C TYR A 36 -4.64 10.63 21.30
N ALA A 37 -3.78 10.19 22.23
CA ALA A 37 -2.34 10.30 22.08
C ALA A 37 -1.84 9.53 20.85
N ALA A 38 -2.34 8.32 20.61
CA ALA A 38 -1.97 7.50 19.46
C ALA A 38 -2.34 8.19 18.13
N VAL A 39 -3.55 8.76 18.03
CA VAL A 39 -3.99 9.51 16.85
C VAL A 39 -3.12 10.75 16.62
N VAL A 40 -2.85 11.53 17.67
CA VAL A 40 -2.02 12.74 17.57
C VAL A 40 -0.60 12.39 17.13
N LEU A 41 0.03 11.39 17.77
CA LEU A 41 1.38 10.95 17.42
C LEU A 41 1.44 10.42 15.99
N PHE A 42 0.45 9.64 15.56
CA PHE A 42 0.35 9.14 14.19
C PHE A 42 0.25 10.28 13.18
N LEU A 43 -0.69 11.21 13.37
CA LEU A 43 -0.91 12.32 12.45
C LEU A 43 0.31 13.24 12.37
N VAL A 44 0.88 13.62 13.52
CA VAL A 44 2.07 14.47 13.57
C VAL A 44 3.27 13.76 12.94
N GLY A 45 3.47 12.47 13.22
CA GLY A 45 4.54 11.67 12.61
C GLY A 45 4.39 11.56 11.10
N MET A 46 3.16 11.29 10.62
CA MET A 46 2.83 11.24 9.20
C MET A 46 3.10 12.57 8.50
N VAL A 47 2.62 13.68 9.06
CA VAL A 47 2.85 15.02 8.50
C VAL A 47 4.35 15.35 8.45
N ARG A 48 5.09 15.10 9.54
CA ARG A 48 6.55 15.30 9.56
C ARG A 48 7.25 14.49 8.47
N ARG A 49 6.82 13.25 8.24
CA ARG A 49 7.40 12.39 7.20
C ARG A 49 7.11 12.90 5.80
N VAL A 50 5.86 13.27 5.52
CA VAL A 50 5.41 13.83 4.23
C VAL A 50 6.14 15.14 3.92
N VAL A 51 6.22 16.05 4.90
CA VAL A 51 6.97 17.31 4.75
C VAL A 51 8.46 17.04 4.51
N GLY A 52 9.03 16.05 5.21
CA GLY A 52 10.41 15.62 4.97
C GLY A 52 10.64 15.19 3.52
N TRP A 53 9.75 14.38 2.95
CA TRP A 53 9.82 13.98 1.54
C TRP A 53 9.63 15.15 0.57
N ALA A 54 8.67 16.04 0.86
CA ALA A 54 8.38 17.19 0.01
C ALA A 54 9.55 18.20 -0.04
N ARG A 55 10.33 18.29 1.04
CA ARG A 55 11.53 19.14 1.12
C ARG A 55 12.78 18.50 0.52
N SER A 56 12.77 17.19 0.23
CA SER A 56 13.91 16.53 -0.40
C SER A 56 14.11 17.10 -1.80
N PRO A 57 15.30 17.66 -2.12
CA PRO A 57 15.57 18.15 -3.46
C PRO A 57 15.52 16.99 -4.45
N VAL A 58 14.77 17.19 -5.54
CA VAL A 58 14.69 16.23 -6.66
C VAL A 58 15.39 16.89 -7.85
N PRO A 59 16.73 16.79 -7.95
CA PRO A 59 17.53 17.55 -8.92
C PRO A 59 17.19 17.20 -10.38
N PHE A 60 16.61 16.02 -10.61
CA PHE A 60 16.18 15.58 -11.93
C PHE A 60 14.74 15.08 -11.88
N LYS A 61 13.87 15.62 -12.74
CA LYS A 61 12.52 15.09 -12.95
C LYS A 61 12.59 13.82 -13.80
N ILE A 62 13.01 12.72 -13.17
CA ILE A 62 12.97 11.40 -13.81
C ILE A 62 11.53 10.90 -13.75
N THR A 63 10.78 11.12 -14.84
CA THR A 63 9.42 10.60 -14.94
C THR A 63 9.46 9.08 -14.99
N THR A 64 8.83 8.41 -14.03
CA THR A 64 8.68 6.95 -14.01
C THR A 64 7.62 6.52 -15.02
N VAL A 65 7.95 6.64 -16.29
CA VAL A 65 7.15 6.14 -17.41
C VAL A 65 7.73 4.84 -17.91
N CYS A 66 6.86 4.00 -18.47
CA CYS A 66 7.24 2.79 -19.19
C CYS A 66 6.55 2.81 -20.55
N GLY A 67 7.01 1.99 -21.49
CA GLY A 67 6.39 1.92 -22.81
C GLY A 67 6.61 3.15 -23.70
N GLN A 68 5.91 3.16 -24.83
CA GLN A 68 6.14 4.11 -25.92
C GLN A 68 5.67 5.52 -25.58
N GLN A 69 6.57 6.50 -25.69
CA GLN A 69 6.30 7.93 -25.52
C GLN A 69 5.60 8.56 -26.74
N LYS A 70 4.94 9.70 -26.53
CA LYS A 70 4.19 10.41 -27.59
C LYS A 70 5.07 11.09 -28.65
N SER A 71 6.34 11.37 -28.36
CA SER A 71 7.19 12.17 -29.25
C SER A 71 7.48 11.53 -30.62
N LEU A 72 7.28 10.22 -30.77
CA LEU A 72 7.44 9.53 -32.05
C LEU A 72 6.07 9.29 -32.71
N PRO A 73 5.67 10.08 -33.72
CA PRO A 73 4.32 10.03 -34.29
C PRO A 73 4.03 8.77 -35.10
N PHE A 74 5.07 8.06 -35.55
CA PHE A 74 4.96 6.84 -36.34
C PHE A 74 4.78 5.56 -35.49
N LEU A 75 4.93 5.64 -34.16
CA LEU A 75 4.70 4.52 -33.25
C LEU A 75 3.48 4.80 -32.37
N PRO A 76 2.65 3.78 -32.08
CA PRO A 76 1.47 3.96 -31.25
C PRO A 76 1.86 4.33 -29.81
N HIS A 77 1.32 5.45 -29.34
CA HIS A 77 1.55 5.96 -27.99
C HIS A 77 0.85 5.09 -26.93
N GLN A 78 1.61 4.61 -25.95
CA GLN A 78 1.09 3.88 -24.79
C GLN A 78 0.60 4.83 -23.69
N LYS A 79 -0.66 5.25 -23.80
CA LYS A 79 -1.29 6.28 -22.93
C LYS A 79 -1.26 5.98 -21.43
N LEU A 80 -1.37 4.71 -21.02
CA LEU A 80 -1.36 4.32 -19.60
C LEU A 80 0.05 4.13 -19.03
N GLU A 81 1.03 3.88 -19.89
CA GLU A 81 2.41 3.61 -19.47
C GLU A 81 3.30 4.85 -19.52
N SER A 82 3.09 5.67 -20.55
CA SER A 82 3.74 6.95 -20.75
C SER A 82 2.68 8.06 -20.87
N PRO A 83 1.99 8.42 -19.77
CA PRO A 83 0.92 9.41 -19.82
C PRO A 83 1.43 10.79 -20.25
N PHE A 84 0.72 11.42 -21.19
CA PHE A 84 0.99 12.76 -21.70
C PHE A 84 -0.01 13.81 -21.20
N THR A 85 -1.22 13.40 -20.82
CA THR A 85 -2.25 14.31 -20.30
C THR A 85 -2.62 13.99 -18.86
N GLY A 86 -3.14 14.98 -18.11
CA GLY A 86 -3.60 14.78 -16.73
C GLY A 86 -4.61 13.63 -16.60
N TRP A 87 -5.52 13.50 -17.57
CA TRP A 87 -6.48 12.38 -17.60
C TRP A 87 -5.81 11.01 -17.75
N GLN A 88 -4.75 10.91 -18.54
CA GLN A 88 -3.98 9.66 -18.68
C GLN A 88 -3.27 9.31 -17.36
N VAL A 89 -2.76 10.31 -16.63
CA VAL A 89 -2.19 10.12 -15.29
C VAL A 89 -3.26 9.63 -14.31
N VAL A 90 -4.43 10.26 -14.27
CA VAL A 90 -5.54 9.85 -13.38
C VAL A 90 -5.93 8.40 -13.65
N ARG A 91 -6.11 8.02 -14.92
CA ARG A 91 -6.44 6.64 -15.29
C ARG A 91 -5.35 5.65 -14.89
N ARG A 92 -4.07 5.98 -15.11
CA ARG A 92 -2.94 5.16 -14.67
C ARG A 92 -3.01 4.98 -13.15
N MET A 93 -3.09 6.07 -12.39
CA MET A 93 -3.11 6.03 -10.93
C MET A 93 -4.30 5.25 -10.39
N ALA A 94 -5.50 5.39 -10.96
CA ALA A 94 -6.66 4.61 -10.56
C ALA A 94 -6.42 3.10 -10.73
N LEU A 95 -5.82 2.67 -11.86
CA LEU A 95 -5.49 1.27 -12.09
C LEU A 95 -4.37 0.75 -11.17
N GLU A 96 -3.39 1.59 -10.84
CA GLU A 96 -2.31 1.21 -9.92
C GLU A 96 -2.79 1.12 -8.46
N VAL A 97 -3.67 2.02 -8.02
CA VAL A 97 -4.17 2.08 -6.64
C VAL A 97 -5.27 1.05 -6.39
N LEU A 98 -6.25 0.93 -7.30
CA LEU A 98 -7.43 0.09 -7.09
C LEU A 98 -7.21 -1.36 -7.54
N LEU A 99 -6.40 -1.55 -8.58
CA LEU A 99 -6.23 -2.85 -9.23
C LEU A 99 -4.78 -3.36 -9.21
N PHE A 100 -3.83 -2.65 -8.60
CA PHE A 100 -2.41 -3.03 -8.54
C PHE A 100 -1.85 -3.50 -9.89
N ARG A 101 -2.23 -2.81 -10.98
CA ARG A 101 -1.97 -3.27 -12.34
C ARG A 101 -0.47 -3.54 -12.62
N SER A 102 0.43 -2.73 -12.07
CA SER A 102 1.88 -2.92 -12.20
C SER A 102 2.38 -4.25 -11.65
N LEU A 103 1.62 -4.91 -10.76
CA LEU A 103 1.97 -6.20 -10.20
C LEU A 103 1.96 -7.33 -11.25
N PHE A 104 1.22 -7.17 -12.35
CA PHE A 104 1.31 -8.08 -13.49
C PHE A 104 2.67 -8.04 -14.21
N ARG A 105 3.51 -7.04 -13.93
CA ARG A 105 4.90 -6.98 -14.42
C ARG A 105 5.88 -7.76 -13.57
N ASN A 106 5.44 -8.22 -12.40
CA ASN A 106 6.24 -9.12 -11.59
C ASN A 106 6.16 -10.53 -12.21
N THR A 107 6.92 -10.73 -13.29
CA THR A 107 7.08 -12.03 -13.93
C THR A 107 8.23 -12.78 -13.29
N ARG A 108 8.03 -14.08 -13.04
CA ARG A 108 9.14 -14.97 -12.67
C ARG A 108 9.50 -15.82 -13.87
N THR A 109 10.81 -15.96 -14.09
CA THR A 109 11.37 -16.89 -15.07
C THR A 109 11.33 -18.29 -14.48
N GLU A 110 10.53 -19.16 -15.07
CA GLU A 110 10.47 -20.57 -14.70
C GLU A 110 10.89 -21.43 -15.90
N LEU A 111 11.74 -22.42 -15.63
CA LEU A 111 12.09 -23.44 -16.62
C LEU A 111 10.96 -24.47 -16.63
N THR A 112 10.10 -24.39 -17.64
CA THR A 112 9.09 -25.41 -17.87
C THR A 112 9.76 -26.76 -18.11
N SER A 113 9.07 -27.86 -17.79
CA SER A 113 9.52 -29.26 -18.00
C SER A 113 10.03 -29.57 -19.42
N ARG A 114 9.70 -28.72 -20.41
CA ARG A 114 10.16 -28.79 -21.80
C ARG A 114 11.45 -28.00 -22.09
N LYS A 115 12.19 -27.56 -21.06
CA LYS A 115 13.37 -26.66 -21.14
C LYS A 115 13.09 -25.33 -21.87
N LYS A 116 11.83 -24.87 -21.84
CA LYS A 116 11.44 -23.55 -22.34
C LYS A 116 11.33 -22.58 -21.17
N LEU A 117 11.89 -21.38 -21.34
CA LEU A 117 11.75 -20.29 -20.39
C LEU A 117 10.32 -19.73 -20.49
N ALA A 118 9.54 -19.89 -19.42
CA ALA A 118 8.23 -19.26 -19.28
C ALA A 118 8.35 -18.04 -18.36
N TYR A 119 7.68 -16.95 -18.74
CA TYR A 119 7.56 -15.74 -17.93
C TYR A 119 6.14 -15.64 -17.43
N GLU A 120 5.85 -16.24 -16.27
CA GLU A 120 4.50 -16.18 -15.70
C GLU A 120 4.35 -14.98 -14.75
N PRO A 121 3.32 -14.13 -14.94
CA PRO A 121 2.98 -13.08 -13.98
C PRO A 121 2.54 -13.68 -12.64
N SER A 122 2.87 -13.03 -11.53
CA SER A 122 2.44 -13.45 -10.19
C SER A 122 0.94 -13.20 -9.93
N LYS A 123 0.06 -13.96 -10.61
CA LYS A 123 -1.40 -13.82 -10.55
C LYS A 123 -1.98 -14.04 -9.16
N LEU A 124 -1.44 -14.99 -8.40
CA LEU A 124 -1.88 -15.27 -7.02
C LEU A 124 -1.54 -14.12 -6.07
N LEU A 125 -0.34 -13.54 -6.21
CA LEU A 125 0.07 -12.37 -5.42
C LEU A 125 -0.84 -11.17 -5.75
N TRP A 126 -1.17 -10.99 -7.02
CA TRP A 126 -2.13 -9.97 -7.45
C TRP A 126 -3.53 -10.19 -6.88
N ALA A 127 -4.07 -11.39 -6.98
CA ALA A 127 -5.39 -11.72 -6.44
C ALA A 127 -5.44 -11.56 -4.91
N GLY A 128 -4.41 -12.01 -4.20
CA GLY A 128 -4.31 -11.87 -2.74
C GLY A 128 -4.20 -10.40 -2.32
N ALA A 129 -3.37 -9.60 -3.00
CA ALA A 129 -3.27 -8.16 -2.75
C ALA A 129 -4.61 -7.46 -2.99
N LEU A 130 -5.29 -7.78 -4.10
CA LEU A 130 -6.59 -7.20 -4.42
C LEU A 130 -7.64 -7.55 -3.36
N ALA A 131 -7.75 -8.82 -3.02
CA ALA A 131 -8.71 -9.30 -2.01
C ALA A 131 -8.49 -8.65 -0.65
N PHE A 132 -7.23 -8.57 -0.19
CA PHE A 132 -6.89 -7.94 1.09
C PHE A 132 -7.25 -6.45 1.11
N HIS A 133 -6.82 -5.68 0.10
CA HIS A 133 -7.01 -4.23 0.10
C HIS A 133 -8.47 -3.83 -0.10
N TRP A 134 -9.21 -4.54 -0.96
CA TRP A 134 -10.65 -4.30 -1.11
C TRP A 134 -11.44 -4.69 0.13
N SER A 135 -11.09 -5.80 0.78
CA SER A 135 -11.71 -6.18 2.06
C SER A 135 -11.47 -5.11 3.11
N PHE A 136 -10.22 -4.64 3.24
CA PHE A 136 -9.88 -3.56 4.17
C PHE A 136 -10.64 -2.27 3.87
N LEU A 137 -10.70 -1.85 2.60
CA LEU A 137 -11.44 -0.65 2.20
C LEU A 137 -12.93 -0.75 2.53
N ILE A 138 -13.58 -1.87 2.19
CA ILE A 138 -15.00 -2.09 2.48
C ILE A 138 -15.26 -2.09 3.98
N ILE A 139 -14.43 -2.78 4.76
CA ILE A 139 -14.53 -2.78 6.22
C ILE A 139 -14.38 -1.36 6.76
N LEU A 140 -13.41 -0.59 6.28
CA LEU A 140 -13.18 0.78 6.72
C LEU A 140 -14.37 1.68 6.40
N LEU A 141 -14.88 1.66 5.16
CA LEU A 141 -16.05 2.44 4.75
C LEU A 141 -17.26 2.12 5.64
N ARG A 142 -17.51 0.82 5.88
CA ARG A 142 -18.58 0.37 6.77
C ARG A 142 -18.41 0.87 8.21
N HIS A 143 -17.18 0.92 8.74
CA HIS A 143 -16.92 1.46 10.08
C HIS A 143 -17.13 2.98 10.15
N LEU A 144 -16.82 3.68 9.06
CA LEU A 144 -17.09 5.11 8.92
C LEU A 144 -18.56 5.41 8.62
N ARG A 145 -19.41 4.38 8.46
CA ARG A 145 -20.82 4.45 8.05
C ARG A 145 -21.02 5.11 6.68
N LEU A 146 -20.01 5.01 5.81
CA LEU A 146 -20.03 5.42 4.42
C LEU A 146 -20.41 4.26 3.50
#